data_AF-A0AAU6NZ31-F1
#
_entry.id   AF-A0AAU6NZ31-F1
#
_cell.length_a   1.000
_cell.length_b   1.000
_cell.length_c   1.000
_cell.angle_alpha   90.00
_cell.angle_beta   90.00
_cell.angle_gamma   90.00
#
_symmetry.space_group_name_H-M   'P 1'
#
loop_
_entity.id
_entity.type
_entity.pdbx_description
1 polymer ?
#
loop_
_entity_poly.entity_id
_entity_poly.type
_entity_poly.pdbx_seq_one_letter_code
_entity_poly.pdbx_strand_id
1 'polypeptide(L)'
;MEITKKEVEELIELEEENTFSKHLKNVINRDFRKKGKISTNEIKYWKQGFWNKTIYPVFTFEFNNENHLINISDQINPIGKILNIIIFLPYSILFLIPIINDFEILKNWRFILIFVVILALSIILIKGVYKFEKQNQLEYIIEFLDLEILDKKRGKEWTLIKILTRIFTYPICIGLIILAISSLFPDGEIKLGLISITIAGAYLFTDLNILLRKKTTGNNV
;
A
#
# COMPACT_ATOMS: atom_id res chain seq x y z
N MET A 1 10.47 -10.37 -29.79
CA MET A 1 9.83 -9.18 -30.37
C MET A 1 10.34 -7.98 -29.58
N GLU A 2 10.84 -6.93 -30.23
CA GLU A 2 11.36 -5.73 -29.54
C GLU A 2 10.24 -4.69 -29.44
N ILE A 3 9.96 -4.20 -28.22
CA ILE A 3 8.91 -3.20 -28.01
C ILE A 3 9.39 -1.86 -28.49
N THR A 4 8.56 -1.25 -29.32
CA THR A 4 8.75 0.06 -29.90
C THR A 4 8.07 1.12 -29.05
N LYS A 5 8.60 2.35 -29.13
CA LYS A 5 7.99 3.54 -28.52
C LYS A 5 6.50 3.70 -28.86
N LYS A 6 6.13 3.39 -30.10
CA LYS A 6 4.75 3.54 -30.59
C LYS A 6 3.76 2.65 -29.82
N GLU A 7 4.13 1.41 -29.50
CA GLU A 7 3.29 0.51 -28.71
C GLU A 7 3.08 1.03 -27.28
N VAL A 8 4.09 1.69 -26.71
CA VAL A 8 3.98 2.33 -25.38
C VAL A 8 3.13 3.60 -25.44
N GLU A 9 3.15 4.35 -26.54
CA GLU A 9 2.28 5.52 -26.73
C GLU A 9 0.79 5.12 -26.73
N GLU A 10 0.44 3.93 -27.23
CA GLU A 10 -0.93 3.40 -27.23
C GLU A 10 -1.48 3.12 -25.82
N LEU A 11 -0.63 3.03 -24.79
CA LEU A 11 -1.08 2.96 -23.39
C LEU A 11 -1.72 4.28 -22.92
N ILE A 12 -1.41 5.41 -23.56
CA ILE A 12 -1.82 6.75 -23.12
C ILE A 12 -3.12 7.16 -23.80
N GLU A 13 -4.16 7.39 -23.01
CA GLU A 13 -5.44 7.93 -23.50
C GLU A 13 -5.42 9.46 -23.56
N LEU A 14 -4.65 10.11 -22.68
CA LEU A 14 -4.53 11.56 -22.61
C LEU A 14 -3.09 11.99 -22.33
N GLU A 15 -2.52 12.75 -23.25
CA GLU A 15 -1.23 13.39 -23.04
C GLU A 15 -1.35 14.52 -22.00
N GLU A 16 -0.55 14.46 -20.95
CA GLU A 16 -0.52 15.46 -19.89
C GLU A 16 0.89 15.58 -19.30
N GLU A 17 1.21 16.76 -18.76
CA GLU A 17 2.50 17.03 -18.12
C GLU A 17 2.60 16.38 -16.73
N ASN A 18 3.73 15.72 -16.44
CA ASN A 18 4.04 15.16 -15.12
C ASN A 18 4.47 16.27 -14.15
N THR A 19 3.50 17.02 -13.64
CA THR A 19 3.71 18.12 -12.68
C THR A 19 2.78 18.01 -11.48
N PHE A 20 3.20 18.56 -10.34
CA PHE A 20 2.42 18.52 -9.11
C PHE A 20 0.99 19.04 -9.30
N SER A 21 0.80 20.20 -9.93
CA SER A 21 -0.51 20.82 -10.11
C SER A 21 -1.44 19.96 -10.96
N LYS A 22 -0.91 19.27 -11.99
CA LYS A 22 -1.69 18.36 -12.82
C LYS A 22 -2.12 17.13 -12.03
N HIS A 23 -1.21 16.52 -11.28
CA HIS A 23 -1.55 15.41 -10.40
C HIS A 23 -2.56 15.82 -9.30
N LEU A 24 -2.42 17.02 -8.72
CA LEU A 24 -3.37 17.55 -7.73
C LEU A 24 -4.76 17.73 -8.33
N LYS A 25 -4.85 18.38 -9.49
CA LYS A 25 -6.11 18.55 -10.21
C LYS A 25 -6.73 17.20 -10.55
N ASN A 26 -5.92 16.23 -10.95
CA ASN A 26 -6.38 14.87 -11.25
C ASN A 26 -7.00 14.18 -10.04
N VAL A 27 -6.37 14.32 -8.86
CA VAL A 27 -6.87 13.79 -7.58
C VAL A 27 -8.19 14.45 -7.19
N ILE A 28 -8.27 15.78 -7.30
CA ILE A 28 -9.48 16.55 -6.95
C ILE A 28 -10.65 16.18 -7.88
N ASN A 29 -10.38 16.13 -9.18
CA ASN A 29 -11.39 15.86 -10.21
C ASN A 29 -11.73 14.37 -10.35
N ARG A 30 -10.99 13.48 -9.68
CA ARG A 30 -11.15 12.02 -9.76
C ARG A 30 -11.13 11.50 -11.20
N ASP A 31 -10.16 11.97 -11.99
CA ASP A 31 -10.00 11.54 -13.38
C ASP A 31 -9.04 10.34 -13.45
N PHE A 32 -9.64 9.18 -13.72
CA PHE A 32 -8.99 7.85 -13.72
C PHE A 32 -8.50 7.41 -15.11
N ARG A 33 -8.56 8.28 -16.12
CA ARG A 33 -8.05 7.99 -17.47
C ARG A 33 -6.56 7.67 -17.44
N LYS A 34 -6.10 6.90 -18.42
CA LYS A 34 -4.67 6.57 -18.59
C LYS A 34 -3.95 7.79 -19.14
N LYS A 35 -3.00 8.34 -18.38
CA LYS A 35 -2.33 9.58 -18.75
C LYS A 35 -0.85 9.35 -18.91
N GLY A 36 -0.22 10.21 -19.71
CA GLY A 36 1.22 10.16 -19.84
C GLY A 36 1.81 11.39 -20.48
N LYS A 37 3.13 11.52 -20.32
CA LYS A 37 3.95 12.51 -21.01
C LYS A 37 4.81 11.78 -22.02
N ILE A 38 4.70 12.17 -23.29
CA ILE A 38 5.57 11.67 -24.35
C ILE A 38 6.74 12.64 -24.49
N SER A 39 7.95 12.12 -24.53
CA SER A 39 9.17 12.89 -24.79
C SER A 39 10.03 12.11 -25.79
N THR A 40 11.16 12.66 -26.20
CA THR A 40 11.95 12.10 -27.30
C THR A 40 12.42 10.68 -26.98
N ASN A 41 13.04 10.49 -25.81
CA ASN A 41 13.65 9.21 -25.39
C ASN A 41 13.01 8.61 -24.12
N GLU A 42 11.98 9.27 -23.58
CA GLU A 42 11.26 8.79 -22.41
C GLU A 42 9.75 8.93 -22.60
N ILE A 43 8.99 7.97 -22.10
CA ILE A 43 7.53 8.09 -21.92
C ILE A 43 7.23 7.89 -20.45
N LYS A 44 6.48 8.83 -19.86
CA LYS A 44 5.99 8.71 -18.50
C LYS A 44 4.52 8.34 -18.55
N TYR A 45 4.13 7.31 -17.83
CA TYR A 45 2.77 6.78 -17.79
C TYR A 45 2.27 6.73 -16.35
N TRP A 46 1.02 7.12 -16.13
CA TRP A 46 0.35 6.94 -14.85
C TRP A 46 -1.15 6.74 -15.02
N LYS A 47 -1.69 5.96 -14.10
CA LYS A 47 -3.13 5.73 -13.96
C LYS A 47 -3.49 5.77 -12.49
N GLN A 48 -4.59 6.45 -12.16
CA GLN A 48 -5.16 6.36 -10.83
C GLN A 48 -5.93 5.04 -10.69
N GLY A 49 -5.70 4.33 -9.59
CA GLY A 49 -6.49 3.16 -9.22
C GLY A 49 -7.57 3.51 -8.20
N PHE A 50 -8.54 2.62 -8.04
CA PHE A 50 -9.61 2.77 -7.05
C PHE A 50 -9.06 2.79 -5.61
N TRP A 51 -8.05 1.96 -5.34
CA TRP A 51 -7.43 1.80 -4.02
C TRP A 51 -6.42 2.88 -3.68
N ASN A 52 -5.91 3.60 -4.68
CA ASN A 52 -4.75 4.46 -4.51
C ASN A 52 -4.90 5.81 -5.22
N LYS A 53 -6.12 6.34 -5.15
CA LYS A 53 -6.60 7.60 -5.76
C LYS A 53 -5.56 8.74 -5.74
N THR A 54 -4.79 8.82 -4.67
CA THR A 54 -3.85 9.91 -4.43
C THR A 54 -2.37 9.52 -4.54
N ILE A 55 -2.02 8.27 -4.22
CA ILE A 55 -0.64 7.76 -4.18
C ILE A 55 -0.52 6.63 -5.20
N TYR A 56 0.04 6.92 -6.37
CA TYR A 56 0.16 5.95 -7.46
C TYR A 56 1.55 5.99 -8.08
N PRO A 57 1.99 4.87 -8.67
CA PRO A 57 3.22 4.84 -9.43
C PRO A 57 3.07 5.70 -10.70
N VAL A 58 4.16 6.37 -11.05
CA VAL A 58 4.41 6.92 -12.39
C VAL A 58 5.52 6.07 -12.98
N PHE A 59 5.20 5.32 -14.02
CA PHE A 59 6.16 4.51 -14.75
C PHE A 59 6.89 5.37 -15.77
N THR A 60 8.19 5.17 -15.90
CA THR A 60 9.02 5.79 -16.93
C THR A 60 9.58 4.69 -17.81
N PHE A 61 9.26 4.75 -19.09
CA PHE A 61 9.79 3.90 -20.15
C PHE A 61 10.92 4.67 -20.83
N GLU A 62 12.11 4.08 -20.89
CA GLU A 62 13.27 4.67 -21.54
C GLU A 62 13.54 3.95 -22.85
N PHE A 63 13.87 4.70 -23.90
CA PHE A 63 14.10 4.18 -25.25
C PHE A 63 15.52 4.48 -25.72
N ASN A 64 16.07 3.59 -26.54
CA ASN A 64 17.32 3.86 -27.27
C ASN A 64 17.06 4.77 -28.49
N ASN A 65 18.12 5.08 -29.26
CA ASN A 65 18.03 5.89 -30.48
C ASN A 65 17.22 5.22 -31.61
N GLU A 66 17.00 3.92 -31.53
CA GLU A 66 16.19 3.13 -32.48
C GLU A 66 14.72 3.04 -32.03
N ASN A 67 14.34 3.75 -30.96
CA ASN A 67 13.02 3.72 -30.32
C ASN A 67 12.63 2.37 -29.71
N HIS A 68 13.59 1.52 -29.38
CA HIS A 68 13.36 0.29 -28.64
C HIS A 68 13.42 0.52 -27.13
N LEU A 69 12.49 -0.12 -26.42
CA LEU A 69 12.40 -0.05 -24.97
C LEU A 69 13.63 -0.70 -24.33
N ILE A 70 14.38 0.07 -23.54
CA ILE A 70 15.58 -0.42 -22.83
C ILE A 70 15.34 -0.63 -21.34
N ASN A 71 14.41 0.13 -20.74
CA ASN A 71 14.21 0.12 -19.30
C ASN A 71 12.80 0.59 -18.91
N ILE A 72 12.29 0.01 -17.83
CA ILE A 72 11.05 0.44 -17.16
C ILE A 72 11.39 0.72 -15.70
N SER A 73 11.26 1.98 -15.30
CA SER A 73 11.40 2.40 -13.91
C SER A 73 10.10 2.97 -13.36
N ASP A 74 10.00 3.11 -12.04
CA ASP A 74 8.83 3.70 -11.39
C ASP A 74 9.23 4.70 -10.30
N GLN A 75 8.36 5.67 -10.10
CA GLN A 75 8.45 6.59 -8.98
C GLN A 75 7.07 6.91 -8.42
N ILE A 76 6.99 7.22 -7.13
CA ILE A 76 5.76 7.73 -6.53
C ILE A 76 5.41 9.07 -7.19
N ASN A 77 4.13 9.29 -7.52
CA ASN A 77 3.67 10.56 -8.05
C ASN A 77 4.01 11.75 -7.10
N PRO A 78 4.19 12.98 -7.63
CA PRO A 78 4.59 14.14 -6.82
C PRO A 78 3.69 14.39 -5.59
N ILE A 79 2.37 14.16 -5.72
CA ILE A 79 1.41 14.31 -4.62
C ILE A 79 1.67 13.27 -3.53
N GLY A 80 1.88 12.01 -3.91
CA GLY A 80 2.16 10.94 -2.96
C GLY A 80 3.45 11.16 -2.16
N LYS A 81 4.48 11.76 -2.77
CA LYS A 81 5.72 12.16 -2.07
C LYS A 81 5.42 13.14 -0.93
N ILE A 82 4.56 14.14 -1.17
CA ILE A 82 4.19 15.15 -0.16
C ILE A 82 3.24 14.58 0.88
N LEU A 83 2.23 13.81 0.47
CA LEU A 83 1.26 13.23 1.41
C LEU A 83 1.88 12.21 2.35
N ASN A 84 2.91 11.48 1.91
CA ASN A 84 3.69 10.63 2.81
C ASN A 84 4.33 11.40 3.96
N ILE A 85 4.47 12.72 3.89
CA ILE A 85 4.94 13.56 5.00
C ILE A 85 3.74 14.10 5.78
N ILE A 86 2.76 14.64 5.07
CA ILE A 86 1.60 15.32 5.68
C ILE A 86 0.75 14.35 6.51
N ILE A 87 0.60 13.10 6.08
CA ILE A 87 -0.25 12.12 6.77
C ILE A 87 0.20 11.86 8.22
N PHE A 88 1.47 12.14 8.54
CA PHE A 88 2.01 12.01 9.89
C PHE A 88 1.81 13.26 10.77
N LEU A 89 1.53 14.43 10.19
CA LEU A 89 1.36 15.67 10.95
C LEU A 89 0.24 15.61 12.01
N PRO A 90 -0.97 15.08 11.73
CA PRO A 90 -2.01 14.96 12.75
C PRO A 90 -1.58 14.06 13.92
N TYR A 91 -0.85 12.98 13.64
CA TYR A 91 -0.30 12.11 14.67
C TYR A 91 0.70 12.87 15.54
N SER A 92 1.59 13.66 14.92
CA SER A 92 2.55 14.51 15.64
C SER A 92 1.85 15.55 16.53
N ILE A 93 0.78 16.20 16.04
CA ILE A 93 0.03 17.20 16.83
C ILE A 93 -0.66 16.55 18.02
N LEU A 94 -1.35 15.43 17.80
CA LEU A 94 -2.00 14.67 18.88
C LEU A 94 -1.01 14.20 19.95
N PHE A 95 0.23 13.91 19.54
CA PHE A 95 1.31 13.55 20.46
C PHE A 95 1.90 14.75 21.22
N LEU A 96 1.92 15.94 20.60
CA LEU A 96 2.46 17.16 21.21
C LEU A 96 1.52 17.79 22.24
N ILE A 97 0.20 17.65 22.09
CA ILE A 97 -0.80 18.22 23.02
C ILE A 97 -0.56 17.77 24.48
N PRO A 98 -0.36 16.46 24.77
CA PRO A 98 0.02 16.03 26.11
C PRO A 98 1.33 16.65 26.57
N ILE A 99 2.38 16.66 25.74
CA ILE A 99 3.72 17.18 26.09
C ILE A 99 3.66 18.63 26.58
N ILE A 100 2.82 19.46 25.97
CA ILE A 100 2.65 20.87 26.35
C ILE A 100 1.95 21.02 27.72
N ASN A 101 1.14 20.04 28.14
CA ASN A 101 0.38 20.05 29.37
C ASN A 101 1.09 19.33 30.54
N ASP A 102 2.41 19.51 30.68
CA ASP A 102 3.24 18.87 31.73
C ASP A 102 3.19 17.33 31.74
N PHE A 103 3.18 16.72 30.56
CA PHE A 103 3.15 15.27 30.44
C PHE A 103 4.49 14.63 30.80
N GLU A 104 4.52 13.94 31.94
CA GLU A 104 5.64 13.11 32.36
C GLU A 104 5.80 11.90 31.42
N ILE A 105 6.82 11.95 30.57
CA ILE A 105 7.15 10.92 29.56
C ILE A 105 7.27 9.53 30.21
N LEU A 106 8.02 9.45 31.33
CA LEU A 106 8.29 8.17 32.01
C LEU A 106 7.02 7.55 32.60
N LYS A 107 6.08 8.37 33.08
CA LYS A 107 4.83 7.90 33.66
C LYS A 107 3.85 7.38 32.60
N ASN A 108 3.93 7.94 31.39
CA ASN A 108 2.99 7.67 30.30
C ASN A 108 3.60 6.87 29.14
N TRP A 109 4.70 6.14 29.37
CA TRP A 109 5.42 5.38 28.35
C TRP A 109 4.53 4.39 27.56
N ARG A 110 3.45 3.88 28.17
CA ARG A 110 2.46 3.00 27.52
C ARG A 110 1.72 3.71 26.38
N PHE A 111 1.36 4.98 26.57
CA PHE A 111 0.71 5.80 25.52
C PHE A 111 1.67 6.05 24.35
N ILE A 112 2.93 6.36 24.66
CA ILE A 112 3.98 6.55 23.66
C ILE A 112 4.20 5.26 22.86
N LEU A 113 4.25 4.11 23.53
CA LEU A 113 4.39 2.81 22.87
C LEU A 113 3.23 2.52 21.92
N ILE A 114 1.98 2.73 22.36
CA ILE A 114 0.79 2.54 21.51
C ILE A 114 0.86 3.46 20.29
N PHE A 115 1.23 4.72 20.49
CA PHE A 115 1.38 5.69 19.41
C PHE A 115 2.42 5.26 18.37
N VAL A 116 3.61 4.84 18.83
CA VAL A 116 4.69 4.34 17.95
C VAL A 116 4.25 3.11 17.18
N VAL A 117 3.53 2.18 17.81
CA VAL A 117 2.98 1.00 17.14
C VAL A 117 1.98 1.41 16.05
N ILE A 118 1.03 2.30 16.35
CA ILE A 118 0.06 2.79 15.36
C ILE A 118 0.76 3.45 14.16
N LEU A 119 1.80 4.26 14.43
CA LEU A 119 2.57 4.94 13.39
C LEU A 119 3.37 3.95 12.53
N ALA A 120 3.98 2.93 13.14
CA ALA A 120 4.69 1.89 12.40
C ALA A 120 3.73 1.12 11.49
N LEU A 121 2.53 0.78 11.99
CA LEU A 121 1.51 0.07 11.22
C LEU A 121 0.97 0.89 10.06
N SER A 122 0.73 2.19 10.25
CA SER A 122 0.27 3.06 9.16
C SER A 122 1.31 3.19 8.05
N ILE A 123 2.61 3.28 8.39
CA ILE A 123 3.70 3.25 7.40
C ILE A 123 3.69 1.93 6.62
N ILE A 124 3.57 0.79 7.30
CA ILE A 124 3.55 -0.53 6.65
C ILE A 124 2.35 -0.64 5.71
N LEU A 125 1.17 -0.15 6.13
CA LEU A 125 -0.05 -0.15 5.32
C LEU A 125 0.12 0.69 4.04
N ILE A 126 0.60 1.93 4.15
CA ILE A 126 0.79 2.81 2.99
C ILE A 126 1.77 2.17 1.99
N LYS A 127 2.89 1.62 2.49
CA LYS A 127 3.87 0.90 1.64
C LYS A 127 3.27 -0.34 1.00
N GLY A 128 2.44 -1.08 1.73
CA GLY A 128 1.74 -2.27 1.24
C GLY A 128 0.77 -1.95 0.10
N VAL A 129 -0.07 -0.93 0.28
CA VAL A 129 -1.01 -0.45 -0.76
C VAL A 129 -0.27 0.04 -1.99
N TYR A 130 0.79 0.86 -1.82
CA TYR A 130 1.59 1.33 -2.95
C TYR A 130 2.21 0.17 -3.74
N LYS A 131 2.84 -0.78 -3.04
CA LYS A 131 3.47 -1.96 -3.67
C LYS A 131 2.44 -2.80 -4.42
N PHE A 132 1.24 -2.96 -3.85
CA PHE A 132 0.14 -3.69 -4.48
C PHE A 132 -0.30 -3.03 -5.79
N GLU A 133 -0.60 -1.74 -5.77
CA GLU A 133 -1.01 -1.07 -7.01
C GLU A 133 0.11 -1.12 -8.05
N LYS A 134 1.35 -0.84 -7.63
CA LYS A 134 2.51 -0.92 -8.52
C LYS A 134 2.57 -2.26 -9.25
N GLN A 135 2.40 -3.37 -8.54
CA GLN A 135 2.45 -4.69 -9.16
C GLN A 135 1.28 -4.91 -10.12
N ASN A 136 0.06 -4.51 -9.73
CA ASN A 136 -1.14 -4.67 -10.54
C ASN A 136 -1.07 -3.85 -11.85
N GLN A 137 -0.62 -2.59 -11.77
CA GLN A 137 -0.45 -1.76 -12.96
C GLN A 137 0.69 -2.24 -13.85
N LEU A 138 1.80 -2.68 -13.26
CA LEU A 138 2.92 -3.23 -14.02
C LEU A 138 2.51 -4.52 -14.75
N GLU A 139 1.73 -5.38 -14.12
CA GLU A 139 1.17 -6.60 -14.75
C GLU A 139 0.28 -6.27 -15.94
N TYR A 140 -0.64 -5.31 -15.77
CA TYR A 140 -1.44 -4.79 -16.88
C TYR A 140 -0.59 -4.23 -18.04
N ILE A 141 0.47 -3.48 -17.74
CA ILE A 141 1.39 -2.93 -18.76
C ILE A 141 2.11 -4.05 -19.51
N ILE A 142 2.59 -5.07 -18.79
CA ILE A 142 3.31 -6.22 -19.37
C ILE A 142 2.38 -7.02 -20.28
N GLU A 143 1.16 -7.29 -19.83
CA GLU A 143 0.15 -8.00 -20.61
C GLU A 143 -0.26 -7.19 -21.85
N PHE A 144 -0.48 -5.88 -21.71
CA PHE A 144 -0.85 -5.02 -22.83
C PHE A 144 0.25 -4.93 -23.89
N LEU A 145 1.52 -4.89 -23.47
CA LEU A 145 2.67 -4.81 -24.36
C LEU A 145 3.19 -6.18 -24.83
N ASP A 146 2.47 -7.26 -24.52
CA ASP A 146 2.84 -8.65 -24.84
C ASP A 146 4.31 -8.98 -24.49
N LEU A 147 4.74 -8.54 -23.30
CA LEU A 147 6.08 -8.76 -22.79
C LEU A 147 6.26 -10.22 -22.36
N GLU A 148 6.56 -11.13 -23.30
CA GLU A 148 6.93 -12.54 -23.02
C GLU A 148 8.10 -12.68 -22.02
N ILE A 149 8.88 -11.62 -21.78
CA ILE A 149 10.15 -11.63 -21.06
C ILE A 149 9.98 -11.68 -19.52
N LEU A 150 8.81 -11.37 -18.95
CA LEU A 150 8.63 -11.31 -17.49
C LEU A 150 7.98 -12.56 -16.86
N ASP A 151 7.60 -13.54 -17.69
CA ASP A 151 6.79 -14.67 -17.26
C ASP A 151 7.55 -15.71 -16.41
N LYS A 152 8.90 -15.67 -16.39
CA LYS A 152 9.70 -16.67 -15.67
C LYS A 152 9.87 -16.42 -14.16
N LYS A 153 9.21 -15.44 -13.55
CA LYS A 153 9.38 -15.18 -12.09
C LYS A 153 8.13 -14.96 -11.24
N ARG A 154 6.92 -15.20 -11.74
CA ARG A 154 5.70 -14.99 -10.92
C ARG A 154 4.90 -16.26 -10.66
N GLY A 155 5.57 -17.23 -10.06
CA GLY A 155 4.91 -18.29 -9.31
C GLY A 155 4.77 -17.89 -7.83
N LYS A 156 3.65 -17.28 -7.42
CA LYS A 156 2.93 -17.67 -6.19
C LYS A 156 1.64 -16.89 -5.96
N GLU A 157 0.56 -17.66 -5.96
CA GLU A 157 -0.78 -17.58 -5.36
C GLU A 157 -0.94 -16.94 -3.96
N TRP A 158 -0.13 -15.94 -3.60
CA TRP A 158 -0.43 -15.07 -2.49
C TRP A 158 -1.04 -13.81 -3.08
N THR A 159 -2.36 -13.80 -3.24
CA THR A 159 -3.10 -12.58 -3.56
C THR A 159 -2.66 -11.56 -2.53
N LEU A 160 -1.90 -10.54 -2.93
CA LEU A 160 -1.36 -9.53 -2.02
C LEU A 160 -2.46 -8.88 -1.15
N ILE A 161 -3.70 -8.94 -1.61
CA ILE A 161 -4.93 -8.65 -0.85
C ILE A 161 -4.99 -9.44 0.48
N LYS A 162 -4.64 -10.73 0.50
CA LYS A 162 -4.53 -11.55 1.72
C LYS A 162 -3.43 -11.07 2.67
N ILE A 163 -2.31 -10.57 2.12
CA ILE A 163 -1.22 -10.03 2.93
C ILE A 163 -1.61 -8.65 3.50
N LEU A 164 -2.26 -7.81 2.69
CA LEU A 164 -2.72 -6.49 3.09
C LEU A 164 -3.83 -6.57 4.16
N THR A 165 -4.80 -7.46 3.97
CA THR A 165 -5.84 -7.72 4.99
C THR A 165 -5.23 -8.21 6.28
N ARG A 166 -4.22 -9.08 6.24
CA ARG A 166 -3.51 -9.54 7.45
C ARG A 166 -2.75 -8.43 8.16
N ILE A 167 -2.06 -7.56 7.41
CA ILE A 167 -1.37 -6.38 7.97
C ILE A 167 -2.36 -5.44 8.66
N PHE A 168 -3.59 -5.33 8.16
CA PHE A 168 -4.63 -4.49 8.77
C PHE A 168 -5.29 -5.17 9.98
N THR A 169 -5.66 -6.44 9.85
CA THR A 169 -6.48 -7.11 10.87
C THR A 169 -5.65 -7.59 12.06
N TYR A 170 -4.38 -8.01 11.87
CA TYR A 170 -3.57 -8.52 12.98
C TYR A 170 -3.32 -7.48 14.08
N PRO A 171 -2.90 -6.24 13.76
CA PRO A 171 -2.68 -5.25 14.78
C PRO A 171 -3.97 -4.74 15.42
N ILE A 172 -5.08 -4.72 14.67
CA ILE A 172 -6.40 -4.43 15.22
C ILE A 172 -6.80 -5.51 16.24
N CYS A 173 -6.64 -6.79 15.89
CA CYS A 173 -6.91 -7.89 16.81
C CYS A 173 -6.02 -7.83 18.06
N ILE A 174 -4.72 -7.56 17.90
CA ILE A 174 -3.80 -7.40 19.04
C ILE A 174 -4.19 -6.19 19.90
N GLY A 175 -4.53 -5.05 19.29
CA GLY A 175 -5.01 -3.87 19.99
C GLY A 175 -6.30 -4.13 20.77
N LEU A 176 -7.26 -4.85 20.17
CA LEU A 176 -8.49 -5.27 20.84
C LEU A 176 -8.23 -6.20 22.01
N ILE A 177 -7.27 -7.13 21.90
CA ILE A 177 -6.88 -8.02 23.00
C ILE A 177 -6.23 -7.21 24.14
N ILE A 178 -5.33 -6.27 23.83
CA ILE A 178 -4.67 -5.42 24.83
C ILE A 178 -5.69 -4.52 25.54
N LEU A 179 -6.60 -3.90 24.79
CA LEU A 179 -7.69 -3.09 25.34
C LEU A 179 -8.60 -3.94 26.23
N ALA A 180 -8.98 -5.13 25.78
CA ALA A 180 -9.83 -6.03 26.55
C ALA A 180 -9.18 -6.49 27.87
N ILE A 181 -7.88 -6.80 27.87
CA ILE A 181 -7.11 -7.14 29.08
C ILE A 181 -7.01 -5.92 30.01
N SER A 182 -6.82 -4.72 29.45
CA SER A 182 -6.75 -3.48 30.24
C SER A 182 -8.11 -3.13 30.86
N SER A 183 -9.21 -3.45 30.17
CA SER A 183 -10.58 -3.30 30.64
C SER A 183 -11.05 -4.40 31.60
N LEU A 184 -10.21 -5.37 31.96
CA LEU A 184 -10.55 -6.44 32.92
C LEU A 184 -10.17 -6.11 34.37
N PHE A 185 -9.52 -4.97 34.64
CA PHE A 185 -9.07 -4.56 35.98
C PHE A 185 -9.33 -3.05 36.23
N PRO A 186 -9.74 -2.59 37.43
CA PRO A 186 -10.39 -3.27 38.56
C PRO A 186 -11.94 -3.21 38.53
N ASP A 187 -12.54 -2.24 37.85
CA ASP A 187 -14.00 -2.01 37.77
C ASP A 187 -14.61 -2.30 36.39
N GLY A 188 -13.84 -2.94 35.51
CA GLY A 188 -14.17 -3.01 34.10
C GLY A 188 -15.18 -4.11 33.73
N GLU A 189 -15.87 -3.90 32.61
CA GLU A 189 -16.92 -4.79 32.11
C GLU A 189 -16.34 -6.14 31.62
N ILE A 190 -16.22 -7.10 32.54
CA ILE A 190 -15.68 -8.45 32.32
C ILE A 190 -16.31 -9.13 31.09
N LYS A 191 -17.61 -8.91 30.85
CA LYS A 191 -18.33 -9.45 29.68
C LYS A 191 -17.79 -8.89 28.36
N LEU A 192 -17.56 -7.58 28.26
CA LEU A 192 -17.02 -6.95 27.06
C LEU A 192 -15.57 -7.35 26.79
N GLY A 193 -14.77 -7.49 27.86
CA GLY A 193 -13.39 -7.98 27.76
C GLY A 193 -13.33 -9.41 27.20
N LEU A 194 -14.13 -10.33 27.75
CA LEU A 194 -14.20 -11.72 27.29
C LEU A 194 -14.68 -11.84 25.83
N ILE A 195 -15.71 -11.09 25.43
CA ILE A 195 -16.23 -11.10 24.06
C ILE A 195 -15.16 -10.59 23.08
N SER A 196 -14.47 -9.51 23.43
CA SER A 196 -13.43 -8.89 22.59
C SER A 196 -12.23 -9.83 22.39
N ILE A 197 -11.78 -10.50 23.46
CA ILE A 197 -10.71 -11.51 23.38
C ILE A 197 -11.15 -12.70 22.54
N THR A 198 -12.39 -13.16 22.70
CA THR A 198 -12.90 -14.33 21.96
C THR A 198 -12.98 -14.06 20.46
N ILE A 199 -13.53 -12.91 20.06
CA ILE A 199 -13.67 -12.54 18.64
C ILE A 199 -12.29 -12.33 18.00
N ALA A 200 -11.42 -11.53 18.63
CA ALA A 200 -10.09 -11.26 18.10
C ALA A 200 -9.18 -12.50 18.11
N GLY A 201 -9.26 -13.31 19.18
CA GLY A 201 -8.52 -14.55 19.33
C GLY A 201 -8.95 -15.62 18.33
N ALA A 202 -10.26 -15.80 18.11
CA ALA A 202 -10.77 -16.76 17.13
C ALA A 202 -10.34 -16.41 15.70
N TYR A 203 -10.37 -15.11 15.34
CA TYR A 203 -9.89 -14.66 14.04
C TYR A 203 -8.38 -14.92 13.86
N LEU A 204 -7.55 -14.53 14.84
CA LEU A 204 -6.11 -14.75 14.77
C LEU A 204 -5.78 -16.25 14.71
N PHE A 205 -6.42 -17.07 15.54
CA PHE A 205 -6.21 -18.51 15.58
C PHE A 205 -6.57 -19.19 14.26
N THR A 206 -7.72 -18.85 13.67
CA THR A 206 -8.16 -19.44 12.39
C THR A 206 -7.24 -19.04 11.25
N ASP A 207 -6.85 -17.76 11.15
CA ASP A 207 -5.99 -17.29 10.06
C ASP A 207 -4.53 -17.77 10.17
N LEU A 208 -4.01 -17.89 11.40
CA LEU A 208 -2.71 -18.53 11.67
C LEU A 208 -2.73 -20.03 11.37
N ASN A 209 -3.82 -20.74 11.70
CA ASN A 209 -3.94 -22.16 11.36
C ASN A 209 -3.98 -22.38 9.85
N ILE A 210 -4.67 -21.51 9.10
CA ILE A 210 -4.66 -21.54 7.63
C ILE A 210 -3.25 -21.30 7.08
N LEU A 211 -2.44 -20.47 7.76
CA LEU A 211 -1.05 -20.18 7.39
C LEU A 211 -0.09 -21.34 7.71
N LEU A 212 -0.30 -22.03 8.84
CA LEU A 212 0.54 -23.14 9.31
C LEU A 212 0.17 -24.50 8.70
N ARG A 213 -1.02 -24.63 8.10
CA ARG A 213 -1.39 -25.83 7.34
C ARG A 213 -0.48 -25.94 6.11
N LYS A 214 0.58 -26.75 6.22
CA LYS A 214 1.37 -27.20 5.06
C LYS A 214 0.38 -27.73 4.00
N LYS A 215 0.42 -27.19 2.77
CA LYS A 215 -0.19 -27.84 1.61
C LYS A 215 0.40 -29.25 1.56
N THR A 216 -0.33 -30.25 2.00
CA THR A 216 -0.14 -31.61 1.51
C THR A 216 -0.39 -31.51 0.02
N THR A 217 0.69 -31.48 -0.77
CA THR A 217 0.63 -31.85 -2.18
C THR A 217 -0.09 -33.18 -2.23
N GLY A 218 -1.34 -33.16 -2.68
CA GLY A 218 -2.07 -34.35 -3.05
C GLY A 218 -1.42 -34.93 -4.30
N ASN A 219 -0.27 -35.57 -4.11
CA ASN A 219 0.04 -36.77 -4.86
C ASN A 219 -0.72 -37.87 -4.15
N ASN A 220 -1.76 -38.39 -4.78
CA ASN A 220 -2.20 -39.78 -4.60
C ASN A 220 -3.03 -40.16 -5.82
N VAL A 221 -2.33 -40.89 -6.71
CA VAL A 221 -2.76 -41.95 -7.64
C VAL A 221 -3.93 -41.65 -8.58
#